data_AF-A0A4V2QDW5-F1
#
_entry.id   AF-A0A4V2QDW5-F1
#
_cell.length_a   1.000
_cell.length_b   1.000
_cell.length_c   1.000
_cell.angle_alpha   90.00
_cell.angle_beta   90.00
_cell.angle_gamma   90.00
#
_symmetry.space_group_name_H-M   'P 1'
#
loop_
_entity.id
_entity.type
_entity.pdbx_description
1 polymer ?
#
loop_
_entity_poly.entity_id
_entity_poly.type
_entity_poly.pdbx_seq_one_letter_code
_entity_poly.pdbx_strand_id
1 'polypeptide(L)'
;MVEVKQSLVHGKGVFATRNIRKGELLATCDMALIHVNENLPEVLATLQFPWIEEYDAICISDVGSFFNHSNEPTAEVSKRDFENLIQTFVAKTDIEKGTEITIYYNDAFQEFVSK
;
A
#
# COMPACT_ATOMS: atom_id res chain seq x y z
N MET A 1 6.90 3.91 13.51
CA MET A 1 5.45 4.03 13.82
C MET A 1 4.73 2.76 13.42
N VAL A 2 5.16 2.18 12.31
CA VAL A 2 4.69 0.91 11.81
C VAL A 2 5.84 -0.09 11.77
N GLU A 3 5.54 -1.37 11.68
CA GLU A 3 6.50 -2.46 11.52
C GLU A 3 5.94 -3.54 10.59
N VAL A 4 6.81 -4.28 9.91
CA VAL A 4 6.41 -5.38 9.03
C VAL A 4 6.50 -6.71 9.76
N LYS A 5 5.42 -7.49 9.75
CA LYS A 5 5.34 -8.83 10.36
C LYS A 5 4.62 -9.81 9.43
N GLN A 6 4.62 -11.09 9.78
CA GLN A 6 3.74 -12.06 9.12
C GLN A 6 2.28 -11.68 9.37
N SER A 7 1.48 -11.74 8.33
CA SER A 7 0.06 -11.40 8.34
C SER A 7 -0.79 -12.67 8.27
N LEU A 8 -1.97 -12.62 8.87
CA LEU A 8 -3.00 -13.64 8.70
C LEU A 8 -3.81 -13.46 7.40
N VAL A 9 -3.73 -12.27 6.77
CA VAL A 9 -4.38 -11.98 5.49
C VAL A 9 -3.58 -12.62 4.36
N HIS A 10 -2.34 -12.17 4.18
CA HIS A 10 -1.45 -12.70 3.16
C HIS A 10 0.00 -12.31 3.46
N GLY A 11 0.93 -13.26 3.33
CA GLY A 11 2.37 -13.03 3.43
C GLY A 11 2.75 -12.13 4.61
N LYS A 12 3.37 -10.99 4.31
CA LYS A 12 3.69 -9.96 5.30
C LYS A 12 2.66 -8.83 5.27
N GLY A 13 2.46 -8.20 6.41
CA GLY A 13 1.60 -7.04 6.60
C GLY A 13 2.28 -5.93 7.38
N VAL A 14 1.69 -4.74 7.35
CA VAL A 14 2.14 -3.57 8.11
C VAL A 14 1.31 -3.45 9.38
N PHE A 15 1.94 -3.33 10.53
CA PHE A 15 1.27 -3.28 11.84
C PHE A 15 1.62 -2.01 12.61
N ALA A 16 0.64 -1.46 13.33
CA ALA A 16 0.84 -0.29 14.16
C ALA A 16 1.66 -0.63 15.43
N THR A 17 2.77 0.08 15.68
CA THR A 17 3.60 -0.14 16.89
C THR A 17 3.08 0.63 18.11
N ARG A 18 2.13 1.53 17.90
CA ARG A 18 1.43 2.37 18.89
C ARG A 18 0.03 2.72 18.37
N ASN A 19 -0.79 3.38 19.18
CA ASN A 19 -2.01 4.03 18.67
C ASN A 19 -1.62 5.15 17.70
N ILE A 20 -2.32 5.25 16.57
CA ILE A 20 -2.10 6.21 15.50
C ILE A 20 -3.42 6.95 15.26
N ARG A 21 -3.37 8.27 15.15
CA ARG A 21 -4.55 9.10 14.87
C ARG A 21 -4.78 9.23 13.38
N LYS A 22 -6.04 9.43 12.98
CA LYS A 22 -6.41 9.80 11.62
C LYS A 22 -5.57 10.98 11.12
N GLY A 23 -5.05 10.84 9.90
CA GLY A 23 -4.22 11.82 9.22
C GLY A 23 -2.74 11.76 9.55
N GLU A 24 -2.30 10.95 10.51
CA GLU A 24 -0.87 10.77 10.77
C GLU A 24 -0.15 10.11 9.59
N LEU A 25 1.07 10.58 9.31
CA LEU A 25 1.96 10.02 8.29
C LEU A 25 2.42 8.61 8.71
N LEU A 26 2.19 7.64 7.82
CA LEU A 26 2.60 6.25 8.02
C LEU A 26 3.92 5.93 7.34
N ALA A 27 4.04 6.30 6.06
CA ALA A 27 5.20 6.02 5.23
C ALA A 27 5.29 7.01 4.05
N THR A 28 6.51 7.28 3.63
CA THR A 28 6.82 7.99 2.38
C THR A 28 7.74 7.10 1.58
N CYS A 29 7.28 6.64 0.42
CA CYS A 29 7.93 5.60 -0.34
C CYS A 29 8.46 6.13 -1.66
N ASP A 30 9.66 5.68 -2.02
CA ASP A 30 10.22 5.82 -3.36
C ASP A 30 9.56 4.82 -4.30
N MET A 31 9.21 5.30 -5.49
CA MET A 31 8.46 4.56 -6.49
C MET A 31 9.34 4.32 -7.72
N ALA A 32 9.36 3.08 -8.20
CA ALA A 32 9.99 2.70 -9.46
C ALA A 32 8.91 2.55 -10.53
N LEU A 33 9.03 3.32 -11.62
CA LEU A 33 8.10 3.25 -12.75
C LEU A 33 8.25 1.94 -13.51
N ILE A 34 7.12 1.36 -13.87
CA ILE A 34 6.99 0.20 -14.73
C ILE A 34 6.05 0.57 -15.86
N HIS A 35 6.51 0.48 -17.11
CA HIS A 35 5.63 0.74 -18.24
C HIS A 35 4.52 -0.31 -18.29
N VAL A 36 3.28 0.08 -18.56
CA VAL A 36 2.11 -0.83 -18.62
C VAL A 36 2.20 -1.97 -19.64
N ASN A 37 3.20 -1.94 -20.53
CA ASN A 37 3.45 -2.97 -21.55
C ASN A 37 4.47 -4.01 -21.10
N GLU A 38 5.11 -3.82 -19.93
CA GLU A 38 6.06 -4.76 -19.38
C GLU A 38 5.34 -5.96 -18.77
N ASN A 39 5.77 -7.17 -19.14
CA ASN A 39 5.24 -8.40 -18.56
C ASN A 39 6.07 -8.79 -17.35
N LEU A 40 5.65 -8.34 -16.17
CA LEU A 40 6.32 -8.67 -14.92
C LEU A 40 6.00 -10.11 -14.45
N PRO A 41 6.94 -10.77 -13.76
CA PRO A 41 6.62 -11.95 -12.97
C PRO A 41 5.45 -11.67 -12.02
N GLU A 42 4.56 -12.65 -11.84
CA GLU A 42 3.34 -12.49 -11.02
C GLU A 42 3.62 -11.89 -9.64
N VAL A 43 4.69 -12.32 -8.98
CA VAL A 43 5.11 -11.81 -7.66
C VAL A 43 5.41 -10.31 -7.63
N LEU A 44 5.81 -9.72 -8.75
CA LEU A 44 6.04 -8.27 -8.87
C LEU A 44 4.79 -7.55 -9.40
N ALA A 45 4.04 -8.19 -10.29
CA ALA A 45 2.80 -7.62 -10.83
C ALA A 45 1.78 -7.31 -9.72
N THR A 46 1.71 -8.15 -8.67
CA THR A 46 0.83 -7.92 -7.51
C THR A 46 1.21 -6.71 -6.65
N LEU A 47 2.38 -6.09 -6.88
CA LEU A 47 2.88 -4.94 -6.11
C LEU A 47 2.68 -3.59 -6.82
N GLN A 48 2.09 -3.62 -8.02
CA GLN A 48 1.93 -2.42 -8.85
C GLN A 48 0.82 -1.51 -8.32
N PHE A 49 1.13 -0.23 -8.25
CA PHE A 49 0.20 0.87 -8.01
C PHE A 49 -0.03 1.61 -9.33
N PRO A 50 -1.28 1.96 -9.67
CA PRO A 50 -1.54 2.86 -10.79
C PRO A 50 -0.81 4.19 -10.58
N TRP A 51 -0.05 4.63 -11.58
CA TRP A 51 0.73 5.87 -11.48
C TRP A 51 0.21 6.94 -12.44
N ILE A 52 0.43 6.76 -13.74
CA ILE A 52 -0.08 7.58 -14.84
C ILE A 52 -0.54 6.66 -15.99
N GLU A 53 -1.04 7.21 -17.09
CA GLU A 53 -1.61 6.40 -18.18
C GLU A 53 -0.62 5.37 -18.74
N GLU A 54 0.65 5.74 -18.92
CA GLU A 54 1.67 4.88 -19.52
C GLU A 54 2.42 4.02 -18.50
N TYR A 55 2.28 4.30 -17.20
CA TYR A 55 3.09 3.68 -16.15
C TYR A 55 2.27 3.28 -14.93
N ASP A 56 2.54 2.07 -14.46
CA ASP A 56 2.38 1.70 -13.06
C ASP A 56 3.65 2.02 -12.29
N ALA A 57 3.62 1.86 -10.97
CA ALA A 57 4.80 1.98 -10.14
C ALA A 57 4.83 0.96 -9.01
N ILE A 58 6.01 0.48 -8.66
CA ILE A 58 6.23 -0.39 -7.50
C ILE A 58 6.93 0.41 -6.41
N CYS A 59 6.48 0.26 -5.18
CA CYS A 59 7.13 0.83 -4.02
C CYS A 59 8.40 0.03 -3.68
N ILE A 60 9.55 0.70 -3.67
CA ILE A 60 10.88 0.06 -3.47
C ILE A 60 11.52 0.39 -2.13
N SER A 61 10.92 1.28 -1.33
CA SER A 61 11.42 1.68 -0.01
C SER A 61 10.31 1.70 1.04
N ASP A 62 10.72 1.72 2.32
CA ASP A 62 9.81 1.71 3.46
C ASP A 62 8.86 0.49 3.43
N VAL A 63 7.58 0.65 3.80
CA VAL A 63 6.63 -0.45 3.97
C VAL A 63 5.50 -0.50 2.94
N GLY A 64 5.49 0.38 1.93
CA GLY A 64 4.34 0.56 1.04
C GLY A 64 3.88 -0.72 0.32
N SER A 65 4.83 -1.54 -0.15
CA SER A 65 4.57 -2.83 -0.80
C SER A 65 4.09 -3.95 0.13
N PHE A 66 4.02 -3.70 1.45
CA PHE A 66 3.56 -4.67 2.44
C PHE A 66 2.17 -4.36 2.99
N PHE A 67 1.53 -3.25 2.59
CA PHE A 67 0.15 -3.01 3.00
C PHE A 67 -0.76 -4.03 2.32
N ASN A 68 -1.48 -4.81 3.11
CA ASN A 68 -2.49 -5.74 2.61
C ASN A 68 -3.79 -5.02 2.25
N HIS A 69 -4.64 -5.73 1.51
CA HIS A 69 -5.94 -5.27 1.09
C HIS A 69 -7.03 -5.37 2.17
N SER A 70 -7.97 -4.42 2.19
CA SER A 70 -9.24 -4.52 2.90
C SER A 70 -10.32 -3.67 2.19
N ASN A 71 -11.58 -4.10 2.23
CA ASN A 71 -12.73 -3.28 1.81
C ASN A 71 -13.02 -2.14 2.80
N GLU A 72 -12.58 -2.26 4.04
CA GLU A 72 -12.62 -1.25 5.09
C GLU A 72 -11.18 -0.87 5.48
N PRO A 73 -10.44 -0.16 4.61
CA PRO A 73 -9.03 0.13 4.84
C PRO A 73 -8.84 1.18 5.94
N THR A 74 -7.75 1.02 6.71
CA THR A 74 -7.36 1.96 7.77
C THR A 74 -6.32 2.98 7.31
N ALA A 75 -5.75 2.81 6.13
CA ALA A 75 -4.81 3.74 5.49
C ALA A 75 -5.20 4.09 4.06
N GLU A 76 -4.67 5.20 3.56
CA GLU A 76 -4.87 5.65 2.19
C GLU A 76 -3.63 6.38 1.66
N VAL A 77 -3.53 6.46 0.33
CA VAL A 77 -2.54 7.31 -0.35
C VAL A 77 -3.03 8.75 -0.27
N SER A 78 -2.27 9.63 0.40
CA SER A 78 -2.63 11.05 0.53
C SER A 78 -2.05 11.92 -0.59
N LYS A 79 -0.88 11.55 -1.11
CA LYS A 79 -0.16 12.29 -2.16
C LYS A 79 0.62 11.32 -3.04
N ARG A 80 0.64 11.62 -4.35
CA ARG A 80 1.61 11.11 -5.32
C ARG A 80 2.39 12.29 -5.88
N ASP A 81 3.70 12.26 -5.73
CA ASP A 81 4.64 13.24 -6.26
C ASP A 81 5.24 12.66 -7.54
N PHE A 82 4.67 13.02 -8.68
CA PHE A 82 5.05 12.43 -9.97
C PHE A 82 6.44 12.87 -10.45
N GLU A 83 6.92 14.04 -10.00
CA GLU A 83 8.24 14.55 -10.35
C GLU A 83 9.34 13.81 -9.57
N ASN A 84 9.15 13.65 -8.25
CA ASN A 84 10.14 13.01 -7.38
C ASN A 84 9.93 11.50 -7.21
N LEU A 85 8.87 10.95 -7.83
CA LEU A 85 8.47 9.54 -7.73
C LEU A 85 8.24 9.10 -6.28
N ILE A 86 7.47 9.89 -5.53
CA ILE A 86 7.18 9.62 -4.11
C ILE A 86 5.69 9.35 -3.91
N GLN A 87 5.37 8.27 -3.19
CA GLN A 87 4.01 8.01 -2.69
C GLN A 87 3.94 8.15 -1.18
N THR A 88 2.94 8.90 -0.68
CA THR A 88 2.74 9.14 0.75
C THR A 88 1.49 8.43 1.25
N PHE A 89 1.64 7.66 2.31
CA PHE A 89 0.55 6.94 2.98
C PHE A 89 0.25 7.57 4.34
N VAL A 90 -1.04 7.74 4.65
CA VAL A 90 -1.52 8.29 5.93
C VAL A 90 -2.61 7.40 6.51
N ALA A 91 -2.83 7.53 7.81
CA ALA A 91 -3.95 6.89 8.49
C ALA A 91 -5.29 7.52 8.04
N LYS A 92 -6.21 6.70 7.53
CA LYS A 92 -7.56 7.10 7.11
C LYS A 92 -8.53 7.16 8.31
N THR A 93 -8.24 6.37 9.34
CA THR A 93 -8.98 6.30 10.62
C THR A 93 -8.00 6.36 11.79
N ASP A 94 -8.52 6.43 13.01
CA ASP A 94 -7.70 6.07 14.17
C ASP A 94 -7.38 4.56 14.11
N ILE A 95 -6.18 4.18 14.55
CA ILE A 95 -5.65 2.83 14.49
C ILE A 95 -5.07 2.46 15.85
N GLU A 96 -5.52 1.35 16.42
CA GLU A 96 -4.99 0.85 17.69
C GLU A 96 -3.64 0.16 17.51
N LYS A 97 -2.82 0.18 18.58
CA LYS A 97 -1.56 -0.55 18.61
C LYS A 97 -1.80 -2.04 18.33
N GLY A 98 -1.00 -2.60 17.43
CA GLY A 98 -1.03 -4.02 17.06
C GLY A 98 -2.00 -4.35 15.94
N THR A 99 -2.83 -3.40 15.51
CA THR A 99 -3.73 -3.57 14.36
C THR A 99 -2.92 -3.63 13.06
N GLU A 100 -3.32 -4.54 12.17
CA GLU A 100 -2.82 -4.56 10.80
C GLU A 100 -3.41 -3.39 10.03
N ILE A 101 -2.53 -2.62 9.40
CA ILE A 101 -2.87 -1.46 8.60
C ILE A 101 -3.05 -1.93 7.17
N THR A 102 -4.18 -1.57 6.57
CA THR A 102 -4.57 -2.02 5.24
C THR A 102 -4.94 -0.84 4.36
N ILE A 103 -4.76 -1.02 3.05
CA ILE A 103 -5.18 -0.07 2.02
C ILE A 103 -6.23 -0.72 1.11
N TYR A 104 -6.95 0.10 0.36
CA TYR A 104 -7.74 -0.41 -0.75
C TYR A 104 -6.85 -0.58 -1.97
N TYR A 105 -6.94 -1.74 -2.64
CA TYR A 105 -6.15 -2.00 -3.85
C TYR A 105 -6.89 -1.45 -5.07
N ASN A 106 -8.00 -2.10 -5.43
CA ASN A 106 -8.91 -1.67 -6.49
C ASN A 106 -10.17 -2.58 -6.47
N ASP A 107 -11.18 -2.19 -7.26
CA ASP A 107 -12.45 -2.90 -7.36
C ASP A 107 -12.30 -4.31 -7.94
N ALA A 108 -11.42 -4.50 -8.93
CA ALA A 108 -11.21 -5.81 -9.54
C ALA A 108 -10.66 -6.83 -8.54
N PHE A 109 -9.72 -6.42 -7.68
CA PHE A 109 -9.19 -7.27 -6.62
C PHE A 109 -10.24 -7.50 -5.53
N GLN A 110 -11.00 -6.47 -5.14
CA GLN A 110 -12.09 -6.63 -4.18
C GLN A 110 -13.12 -7.65 -4.67
N GLU A 111 -13.54 -7.57 -5.93
CA GLU A 111 -14.46 -8.53 -6.55
C GLU A 111 -13.87 -9.94 -6.62
N PHE A 112 -12.55 -10.06 -6.82
CA PHE A 112 -11.86 -11.34 -6.82
C PHE A 112 -11.88 -12.01 -5.45
N VAL A 113 -11.60 -11.28 -4.36
CA VAL A 113 -11.56 -11.83 -3.00
C VAL A 113 -12.93 -11.97 -2.32
N SER A 114 -13.98 -11.34 -2.87
CA SER A 114 -15.34 -11.41 -2.32
C SER A 114 -16.17 -12.61 -2.82
N LYS A 115 -15.60 -13.44 -3.70
CA LYS A 115 -16.23 -14.65 -4.25
C LYS A 115 -15.81 -15.88 -3.47
#